data_AF-A0A955Y737-F1
#
_entry.id   AF-A0A955Y737-F1
#
_cell.length_a   1.000
_cell.length_b   1.000
_cell.length_c   1.000
_cell.angle_alpha   90.00
_cell.angle_beta   90.00
_cell.angle_gamma   90.00
#
_symmetry.space_group_name_H-M   'P 1'
#
loop_
_entity.id
_entity.type
_entity.pdbx_description
1 polymer ?
#
loop_
_entity_poly.entity_id
_entity_poly.type
_entity_poly.pdbx_seq_one_letter_code
_entity_poly.pdbx_strand_id
1 'polypeptide(L)'
;MADSGREDALAEPARAVRELGAEVVFGPQGASLLGGIDVVLASPAIPFEHALLLEAARRGLPVTTETNFVLARVQAPVLGITGTKGKSTTTALVTAMLRAAGRRVHQGGNIGHPLVAELGHIAADDLVVLELSSFQLWWTRRIQRSPNVTLVTNLFPEHLDRHGRLEHYARAKRAALDFQRPDDVAVLPADDAAVREADWLTAGQGRRLLWGTGGNVVLDGDEVETFGTDPLDPSDDVSTSVDSDGDGHGHGGLDVISACEAPRGYVESSDDCDDEDPDFHPGAVEDDCTDPNDYDCDGLVAFADDDQDGVAACEDCDDQAPGVYPGATEVCN
;
A
#
# COMPACT_ATOMS: atom_id res chain seq x y z
N MET A 1 -5.30 30.85 2.02
CA MET A 1 -5.45 30.45 3.44
C MET A 1 -6.81 30.91 3.93
N ALA A 2 -7.54 30.07 4.68
CA ALA A 2 -8.82 30.45 5.26
C ALA A 2 -8.87 30.06 6.73
N ASP A 3 -9.24 30.99 7.62
CA ASP A 3 -9.42 30.74 9.06
C ASP A 3 -10.78 31.27 9.55
N SER A 4 -11.51 30.50 10.36
CA SER A 4 -12.83 30.92 10.88
C SER A 4 -12.74 31.91 12.04
N GLY A 5 -11.54 32.05 12.62
CA GLY A 5 -11.22 32.98 13.68
C GLY A 5 -11.11 34.42 13.21
N ARG A 6 -10.69 35.28 14.13
CA ARG A 6 -10.49 36.69 13.86
C ARG A 6 -9.06 36.96 13.42
N GLU A 7 -8.91 37.87 12.46
CA GLU A 7 -7.61 38.25 11.90
C GLU A 7 -6.67 38.85 12.94
N ASP A 8 -7.17 39.56 13.94
CA ASP A 8 -6.35 40.23 14.96
C ASP A 8 -5.46 39.25 15.74
N ALA A 9 -5.90 38.01 15.91
CA ALA A 9 -5.12 36.96 16.56
C ALA A 9 -3.99 36.40 15.67
N LEU A 10 -4.06 36.60 14.35
CA LEU A 10 -3.15 36.02 13.35
C LEU A 10 -2.61 37.08 12.37
N ALA A 11 -2.60 38.35 12.79
CA ALA A 11 -2.30 39.48 11.90
C ALA A 11 -0.90 39.40 11.26
N GLU A 12 0.13 39.03 12.03
CA GLU A 12 1.49 38.86 11.53
C GLU A 12 1.62 37.70 10.53
N PRO A 13 1.21 36.45 10.85
CA PRO A 13 1.17 35.36 9.88
C PRO A 13 0.34 35.68 8.62
N ALA A 14 -0.82 36.32 8.78
CA ALA A 14 -1.67 36.70 7.66
C ALA A 14 -0.99 37.69 6.73
N ARG A 15 -0.29 38.68 7.29
CA ARG A 15 0.49 39.67 6.52
C ARG A 15 1.59 38.98 5.71
N ALA A 16 2.38 38.12 6.35
CA ALA A 16 3.47 37.39 5.69
C ALA A 16 2.95 36.54 4.52
N VAL A 17 1.82 35.85 4.70
CA VAL A 17 1.21 35.03 3.64
C VAL A 17 0.68 35.89 2.49
N ARG A 18 0.10 37.06 2.77
CA ARG A 18 -0.33 38.02 1.73
C ARG A 18 0.84 38.61 0.95
N GLU A 19 1.98 38.87 1.61
CA GLU A 19 3.20 39.36 0.95
C GLU A 19 3.78 38.33 -0.03
N LEU A 20 3.53 37.05 0.21
CA LEU A 20 3.83 35.95 -0.72
C LEU A 20 2.80 35.82 -1.86
N GLY A 21 1.80 36.71 -1.92
CA GLY A 21 0.77 36.76 -2.96
C GLY A 21 -0.42 35.83 -2.73
N ALA A 22 -0.54 35.19 -1.56
CA ALA A 22 -1.66 34.31 -1.26
C ALA A 22 -2.88 35.09 -0.74
N GLU A 23 -4.06 34.67 -1.19
CA GLU A 23 -5.33 35.17 -0.65
C GLU A 23 -5.54 34.63 0.78
N VAL A 24 -5.95 35.52 1.69
CA VAL A 24 -6.21 35.19 3.11
C VAL A 24 -7.60 35.67 3.50
N VAL A 25 -8.44 34.72 3.93
CA VAL A 25 -9.83 34.95 4.31
C VAL A 25 -10.05 34.62 5.78
N PHE A 26 -10.65 35.55 6.53
CA PHE A 26 -11.01 35.38 7.94
C PHE A 26 -12.52 35.44 8.15
N GLY A 27 -13.00 34.88 9.27
CA GLY A 27 -14.41 34.91 9.66
C GLY A 27 -15.25 33.80 9.00
N PRO A 28 -16.57 33.98 8.88
CA PRO A 28 -17.46 32.93 8.36
C PRO A 28 -17.08 32.50 6.94
N GLN A 29 -16.90 31.20 6.77
CA GLN A 29 -16.44 30.59 5.52
C GLN A 29 -17.58 29.90 4.78
N GLY A 30 -17.70 30.15 3.48
CA GLY A 30 -18.76 29.61 2.63
C GLY A 30 -18.21 28.81 1.45
N ALA A 31 -19.08 27.99 0.86
CA ALA A 31 -18.75 27.09 -0.25
C ALA A 31 -18.20 27.78 -1.52
N SER A 32 -18.35 29.10 -1.64
CA SER A 32 -17.74 29.91 -2.69
C SER A 32 -16.21 29.92 -2.63
N LEU A 33 -15.62 29.74 -1.44
CA LEU A 33 -14.16 29.67 -1.25
C LEU A 33 -13.50 28.48 -1.94
N LEU A 34 -14.30 27.46 -2.30
CA LEU A 34 -13.82 26.29 -3.03
C LEU A 34 -13.82 26.51 -4.56
N GLY A 35 -14.24 27.70 -5.04
CA GLY A 35 -14.21 28.02 -6.47
C GLY A 35 -12.77 28.15 -6.96
N GLY A 36 -12.40 27.38 -8.01
CA GLY A 36 -11.05 27.42 -8.59
C GLY A 36 -9.95 26.81 -7.73
N ILE A 37 -10.30 26.04 -6.69
CA ILE A 37 -9.35 25.34 -5.83
C ILE A 37 -9.13 23.92 -6.37
N ASP A 38 -7.87 23.53 -6.56
CA ASP A 38 -7.49 22.18 -7.02
C ASP A 38 -7.35 21.16 -5.87
N VAL A 39 -6.96 21.63 -4.67
CA VAL A 39 -6.72 20.78 -3.50
C VAL A 39 -6.98 21.55 -2.21
N VAL A 40 -7.59 20.88 -1.23
CA VAL A 40 -7.81 21.42 0.12
C VAL A 40 -6.85 20.77 1.10
N LEU A 41 -5.92 21.56 1.64
CA LEU A 41 -5.04 21.17 2.74
C LEU A 41 -5.71 21.51 4.08
N ALA A 42 -6.27 20.51 4.74
CA ALA A 42 -6.93 20.63 6.02
C ALA A 42 -5.91 20.58 7.17
N SER A 43 -5.93 21.58 8.05
CA SER A 43 -5.19 21.54 9.30
C SER A 43 -5.73 20.42 10.21
N PRO A 44 -4.88 19.65 10.92
CA PRO A 44 -5.32 18.51 11.73
C PRO A 44 -6.34 18.84 12.83
N ALA A 45 -6.42 20.10 13.27
CA ALA A 45 -7.37 20.57 14.28
C ALA A 45 -8.80 20.78 13.73
N ILE A 46 -8.99 20.90 12.42
CA ILE A 46 -10.31 21.13 11.81
C ILE A 46 -11.13 19.84 11.91
N PRO A 47 -12.39 19.88 12.39
CA PRO A 47 -13.27 18.70 12.45
C PRO A 47 -13.51 18.08 11.08
N PHE A 48 -13.64 16.75 11.02
CA PHE A 48 -13.88 16.05 9.76
C PHE A 48 -15.23 16.43 9.14
N GLU A 49 -16.18 16.83 9.98
CA GLU A 49 -17.53 17.28 9.63
C GLU A 49 -17.59 18.78 9.30
N HIS A 50 -16.44 19.47 9.25
CA HIS A 50 -16.43 20.88 8.91
C HIS A 50 -17.05 21.10 7.52
N ALA A 51 -18.00 22.05 7.44
CA ALA A 51 -18.87 22.22 6.27
C ALA A 51 -18.09 22.37 4.94
N LEU A 52 -16.95 23.08 4.96
CA LEU A 52 -16.10 23.19 3.77
C LEU A 52 -15.42 21.89 3.37
N LEU A 53 -15.02 21.04 4.32
CA LEU A 53 -14.37 19.77 4.00
C LEU A 53 -15.39 18.79 3.41
N LEU A 54 -16.61 18.77 3.97
CA LEU A 54 -17.71 17.99 3.43
C LEU A 54 -18.11 18.47 2.03
N GLU A 55 -18.21 19.78 1.81
CA GLU A 55 -18.52 20.34 0.50
C GLU A 55 -17.40 20.10 -0.52
N ALA A 56 -16.13 20.21 -0.11
CA ALA A 56 -14.99 19.88 -0.96
C ALA A 56 -15.05 18.41 -1.40
N ALA A 57 -15.28 17.49 -0.46
CA ALA A 57 -15.46 16.08 -0.76
C ALA A 57 -16.67 15.83 -1.69
N ARG A 58 -17.80 16.53 -1.48
CA ARG A 58 -19.00 16.45 -2.34
C ARG A 58 -18.72 16.91 -3.78
N ARG A 59 -17.80 17.85 -3.98
CA ARG A 59 -17.36 18.33 -5.30
C ARG A 59 -16.29 17.45 -5.95
N GLY A 60 -15.85 16.38 -5.29
CA GLY A 60 -14.72 15.58 -5.74
C GLY A 60 -13.36 16.26 -5.59
N LEU A 61 -13.28 17.37 -4.84
CA LEU A 61 -12.01 18.03 -4.58
C LEU A 61 -11.16 17.19 -3.61
N PRO A 62 -9.89 16.92 -3.92
CA PRO A 62 -8.98 16.24 -3.00
C PRO A 62 -8.85 17.01 -1.69
N VAL A 63 -9.20 16.35 -0.58
CA VAL A 63 -8.96 16.84 0.79
C VAL A 63 -7.81 16.03 1.37
N THR A 64 -6.77 16.72 1.81
CA THR A 64 -5.57 16.09 2.36
C THR A 64 -4.95 16.95 3.48
N THR A 65 -3.79 16.56 3.99
CA THR A 65 -3.04 17.30 5.02
C THR A 65 -1.65 17.67 4.51
N GLU A 66 -0.98 18.60 5.19
CA GLU A 66 0.43 18.91 4.90
C GLU A 66 1.31 17.66 4.95
N THR A 67 1.10 16.81 5.95
CA THR A 67 1.90 15.59 6.14
C THR A 67 1.67 14.59 5.01
N ASN A 68 0.43 14.44 4.55
CA ASN A 68 0.13 13.62 3.38
C ASN A 68 0.70 14.23 2.09
N PHE A 69 0.76 15.55 1.99
CA PHE A 69 1.38 16.23 0.86
C PHE A 69 2.88 15.93 0.77
N VAL A 70 3.58 15.94 1.92
CA VAL A 70 4.98 15.52 2.04
C VAL A 70 5.14 14.04 1.71
N LEU A 71 4.37 13.17 2.36
CA LEU A 71 4.42 11.72 2.14
C LEU A 71 4.19 11.36 0.67
N ALA A 72 3.28 12.04 -0.02
CA ALA A 72 3.01 11.81 -1.43
C ALA A 72 4.17 12.21 -2.37
N ARG A 73 5.03 13.16 -1.98
CA ARG A 73 6.04 13.77 -2.87
C ARG A 73 7.49 13.43 -2.54
N VAL A 74 7.76 13.03 -1.30
CA VAL A 74 9.12 12.71 -0.89
C VAL A 74 9.63 11.47 -1.61
N GLN A 75 10.89 11.50 -2.04
CA GLN A 75 11.58 10.38 -2.70
C GLN A 75 12.40 9.56 -1.70
N ALA A 76 12.86 10.19 -0.61
CA ALA A 76 13.55 9.51 0.49
C ALA A 76 12.64 8.46 1.16
N PRO A 77 13.21 7.34 1.64
CA PRO A 77 12.49 6.37 2.46
C PRO A 77 11.88 7.02 3.71
N VAL A 78 10.64 6.62 4.01
CA VAL A 78 9.87 7.19 5.13
C VAL A 78 9.64 6.16 6.23
N LEU A 79 10.03 6.52 7.45
CA LEU A 79 9.67 5.84 8.69
C LEU A 79 8.47 6.56 9.33
N GLY A 80 7.30 5.92 9.37
CA GLY A 80 6.10 6.44 10.03
C GLY A 80 5.91 5.83 11.41
N ILE A 81 5.69 6.66 12.43
CA ILE A 81 5.45 6.21 13.80
C ILE A 81 4.06 6.64 14.24
N THR A 82 3.18 5.67 14.53
CA THR A 82 1.85 5.92 15.04
C THR A 82 1.52 5.08 16.28
N GLY A 83 0.31 5.25 16.79
CA GLY A 83 -0.18 4.67 18.04
C GLY A 83 -0.78 5.71 18.99
N THR A 84 -1.26 5.25 20.13
CA THR A 84 -2.00 6.11 21.08
C THR A 84 -1.02 6.91 21.93
N LYS A 85 -0.09 6.23 22.61
CA LYS A 85 0.98 6.85 23.41
C LYS A 85 2.36 6.39 22.97
N GLY A 86 3.38 7.14 23.37
CA GLY A 86 4.79 6.82 23.10
C GLY A 86 5.33 7.33 21.77
N LYS A 87 4.45 7.73 20.82
CA LYS A 87 4.84 8.23 19.48
C LYS A 87 6.02 9.21 19.50
N SER A 88 5.93 10.27 20.32
CA SER A 88 6.92 11.35 20.34
C SER A 88 8.27 10.91 20.87
N THR A 89 8.27 10.14 21.97
CA THR A 89 9.50 9.57 22.52
C THR A 89 10.14 8.59 21.55
N THR A 90 9.34 7.71 20.93
CA THR A 90 9.82 6.76 19.93
C THR A 90 10.38 7.48 18.70
N THR A 91 9.69 8.51 18.21
CA THR A 91 10.14 9.34 17.07
C THR A 91 11.47 10.01 17.36
N ALA A 92 11.61 10.62 18.55
CA ALA A 92 12.85 11.25 18.97
C ALA A 92 13.99 10.23 19.13
N LEU A 93 13.72 9.08 19.75
CA LEU A 93 14.71 8.02 19.97
C LEU A 93 15.22 7.43 18.65
N VAL A 94 14.31 7.04 17.76
CA VAL A 94 14.64 6.51 16.43
C VAL A 94 15.44 7.54 15.61
N THR A 95 15.00 8.80 15.61
CA THR A 95 15.73 9.89 14.94
C THR A 95 17.14 10.04 15.49
N ALA A 96 17.32 9.99 16.81
CA ALA A 96 18.62 10.09 17.45
C ALA A 96 19.54 8.91 17.09
N MET A 97 19.01 7.67 17.10
CA MET A 97 19.75 6.46 16.72
C MET A 97 20.21 6.51 15.26
N LEU A 98 19.31 6.89 14.33
CA LEU A 98 19.64 7.01 12.90
C LEU A 98 20.71 8.09 12.65
N ARG A 99 20.61 9.24 13.32
CA ARG A 99 21.63 10.30 13.23
C ARG A 99 22.97 9.86 13.83
N ALA A 100 22.95 9.14 14.96
CA ALA A 100 24.17 8.58 15.56
C ALA A 100 24.83 7.53 14.64
N ALA A 101 24.05 6.81 13.85
CA ALA A 101 24.52 5.92 12.79
C ALA A 101 25.01 6.66 11.52
N GLY A 102 25.12 8.00 11.56
CA GLY A 102 25.63 8.80 10.44
C GLY A 102 24.63 9.06 9.32
N ARG A 103 23.35 8.73 9.50
CA ARG A 103 22.30 9.00 8.49
C ARG A 103 21.85 10.45 8.55
N ARG A 104 21.52 11.01 7.39
CA ARG A 104 20.85 12.32 7.28
C ARG A 104 19.35 12.10 7.47
N VAL A 105 18.79 12.69 8.54
CA VAL A 105 17.41 12.42 8.96
C VAL A 105 16.62 13.70 9.12
N HIS A 106 15.51 13.78 8.39
CA HIS A 106 14.51 14.84 8.47
C HIS A 106 13.34 14.37 9.31
N GLN A 107 13.13 15.01 10.46
CA GLN A 107 12.07 14.64 11.40
C GLN A 107 10.89 15.60 11.25
N GLY A 108 9.67 15.07 11.18
CA GLY A 108 8.46 15.90 11.13
C GLY A 108 7.17 15.15 11.48
N GLY A 109 6.05 15.66 10.96
CA GLY A 109 4.72 15.16 11.25
C GLY A 109 4.03 15.97 12.35
N ASN A 110 3.44 15.28 13.34
CA ASN A 110 2.70 15.92 14.43
C ASN A 110 3.59 16.76 15.38
N ILE A 111 4.90 16.54 15.37
CA ILE A 111 5.89 17.26 16.17
C ILE A 111 7.08 17.66 15.29
N GLY A 112 7.68 18.80 15.60
CA GLY A 112 8.88 19.31 14.92
C GLY A 112 8.56 20.43 13.94
N HIS A 113 9.36 20.53 12.88
CA HIS A 113 9.20 21.53 11.83
C HIS A 113 8.31 20.98 10.70
N PRO A 114 7.45 21.81 10.08
CA PRO A 114 6.69 21.40 8.90
C PRO A 114 7.62 21.03 7.74
N LEU A 115 7.63 19.75 7.36
CA LEU A 115 8.56 19.23 6.36
C LEU A 115 8.25 19.73 4.95
N VAL A 116 7.05 20.26 4.70
CA VAL A 116 6.72 20.88 3.41
C VAL A 116 7.71 22.00 3.03
N ALA A 117 8.25 22.74 4.00
CA ALA A 117 9.23 23.79 3.76
C ALA A 117 10.62 23.24 3.40
N GLU A 118 10.90 22.00 3.80
CA GLU A 118 12.19 21.33 3.61
C GLU A 118 12.16 20.37 2.43
N LEU A 119 10.99 20.08 1.84
CA LEU A 119 10.79 19.05 0.82
C LEU A 119 11.77 19.14 -0.36
N GLY A 120 12.13 20.36 -0.80
CA GLY A 120 13.09 20.58 -1.89
C GLY A 120 14.56 20.32 -1.52
N HIS A 121 14.87 20.15 -0.24
CA HIS A 121 16.21 19.85 0.29
C HIS A 121 16.35 18.40 0.77
N ILE A 122 15.28 17.61 0.75
CA ILE A 122 15.32 16.19 1.12
C ILE A 122 15.82 15.40 -0.10
N ALA A 123 17.05 14.89 -0.02
CA ALA A 123 17.61 14.06 -1.08
C ALA A 123 17.07 12.63 -1.00
N ALA A 124 17.09 11.88 -2.10
CA ALA A 124 16.54 10.52 -2.15
C ALA A 124 17.28 9.51 -1.25
N ASP A 125 18.53 9.77 -0.88
CA ASP A 125 19.35 8.97 0.02
C ASP A 125 19.22 9.35 1.51
N ASP A 126 18.45 10.41 1.80
CA ASP A 126 18.11 10.81 3.16
C ASP A 126 17.08 9.85 3.78
N LEU A 127 16.75 10.07 5.05
CA LEU A 127 15.63 9.41 5.72
C LEU A 127 14.65 10.45 6.24
N VAL A 128 13.35 10.14 6.14
CA VAL A 128 12.31 10.93 6.78
C VAL A 128 11.67 10.14 7.91
N VAL A 129 11.59 10.73 9.10
CA VAL A 129 10.91 10.14 10.26
C VAL A 129 9.69 10.99 10.59
N LEU A 130 8.50 10.42 10.43
CA LEU A 130 7.21 11.09 10.63
C LEU A 130 6.52 10.57 11.89
N GLU A 131 6.23 11.47 12.83
CA GLU A 131 5.20 11.21 13.85
C GLU A 131 3.81 11.39 13.23
N LEU A 132 2.99 10.33 13.21
CA LEU A 132 1.70 10.31 12.54
C LEU A 132 0.53 10.20 13.53
N SER A 133 -0.23 11.29 13.67
CA SER A 133 -1.47 11.32 14.46
C SER A 133 -2.65 10.68 13.69
N SER A 134 -3.72 10.32 14.41
CA SER A 134 -4.94 9.81 13.75
C SER A 134 -5.63 10.88 12.88
N PHE A 135 -5.47 12.16 13.21
CA PHE A 135 -6.03 13.26 12.42
C PHE A 135 -5.32 13.45 11.09
N GLN A 136 -3.99 13.30 11.07
CA GLN A 136 -3.21 13.31 9.82
C GLN A 136 -3.53 12.09 8.97
N LEU A 137 -3.60 10.91 9.60
CA LEU A 137 -3.81 9.64 8.89
C LEU A 137 -5.24 9.45 8.34
N TRP A 138 -6.21 10.21 8.85
CA TRP A 138 -7.60 10.16 8.39
C TRP A 138 -7.74 10.32 6.87
N TRP A 139 -6.93 11.21 6.27
CA TRP A 139 -6.97 11.49 4.84
C TRP A 139 -5.96 10.68 4.02
N THR A 140 -5.11 9.85 4.64
CA THR A 140 -3.98 9.19 3.95
C THR A 140 -4.43 8.21 2.88
N ARG A 141 -5.59 7.55 3.03
CA ARG A 141 -6.13 6.68 1.97
C ARG A 141 -6.41 7.40 0.64
N ARG A 142 -6.54 8.73 0.66
CA ARG A 142 -6.72 9.54 -0.56
C ARG A 142 -5.46 9.66 -1.40
N ILE A 143 -4.28 9.45 -0.82
CA ILE A 143 -3.00 9.52 -1.54
C ILE A 143 -2.46 8.14 -1.91
N GLN A 144 -3.13 7.06 -1.47
CA GLN A 144 -2.77 5.66 -1.75
C GLN A 144 -1.28 5.35 -1.51
N ARG A 145 -0.71 5.92 -0.44
CA ARG A 145 0.70 5.77 -0.11
C ARG A 145 0.88 5.62 1.40
N SER A 146 1.72 4.67 1.76
CA SER A 146 2.14 4.38 3.13
C SER A 146 3.61 4.72 3.34
N PRO A 147 4.05 4.93 4.60
CA PRO A 147 5.47 4.93 4.94
C PRO A 147 6.10 3.57 4.65
N ASN A 148 7.36 3.58 4.20
CA ASN A 148 8.10 2.37 3.89
C ASN A 148 8.31 1.49 5.13
N VAL A 149 8.52 2.11 6.28
CA VAL A 149 8.53 1.42 7.56
C VAL A 149 7.50 2.07 8.46
N THR A 150 6.54 1.29 8.96
CA THR A 150 5.52 1.78 9.88
C THR A 150 5.68 1.10 11.23
N LEU A 151 5.93 1.89 12.28
CA LEU A 151 5.97 1.43 13.66
C LEU A 151 4.69 1.83 14.38
N VAL A 152 4.03 0.84 14.99
CA VAL A 152 2.86 1.04 15.84
C VAL A 152 3.24 0.80 17.30
N THR A 153 3.03 1.80 18.15
CA THR A 153 3.42 1.70 19.58
C THR A 153 2.37 1.00 20.44
N ASN A 154 1.08 1.25 20.21
CA ASN A 154 -0.07 0.70 20.95
C ASN A 154 -1.38 1.30 20.42
N LEU A 155 -2.50 0.66 20.72
CA LEU A 155 -3.84 1.14 20.38
C LEU A 155 -4.79 1.00 21.57
N PHE A 156 -5.39 2.12 21.98
CA PHE A 156 -6.46 2.12 22.98
C PHE A 156 -7.34 3.38 22.82
N PRO A 157 -8.54 3.43 23.43
CA PRO A 157 -9.48 4.54 23.26
C PRO A 157 -8.88 5.92 23.59
N GLU A 158 -8.78 6.78 22.57
CA GLU A 158 -8.41 8.19 22.69
C GLU A 158 -9.05 9.00 21.55
N HIS A 159 -9.26 10.30 21.74
CA HIS A 159 -9.85 11.21 20.75
C HIS A 159 -11.23 10.78 20.20
N LEU A 160 -12.04 10.11 21.02
CA LEU A 160 -13.38 9.66 20.62
C LEU A 160 -14.37 10.83 20.42
N ASP A 161 -14.08 11.99 21.00
CA ASP A 161 -14.76 13.25 20.69
C ASP A 161 -14.65 13.62 19.20
N ARG A 162 -13.54 13.23 18.55
CA ARG A 162 -13.25 13.50 17.14
C ARG A 162 -13.61 12.32 16.23
N HIS A 163 -13.40 11.09 16.69
CA HIS A 163 -13.60 9.89 15.87
C HIS A 163 -14.94 9.19 16.11
N GLY A 164 -15.65 9.56 17.18
CA GLY A 164 -16.92 8.97 17.62
C GLY A 164 -16.76 7.61 18.33
N ARG A 165 -16.02 6.68 17.72
CA ARG A 165 -15.81 5.31 18.23
C ARG A 165 -14.39 4.81 17.99
N LEU A 166 -13.95 3.84 18.80
CA LEU A 166 -12.60 3.27 18.73
C LEU A 166 -12.28 2.72 17.33
N GLU A 167 -13.24 2.06 16.69
CA GLU A 167 -13.09 1.51 15.34
C GLU A 167 -12.70 2.56 14.30
N HIS A 168 -13.30 3.76 14.34
CA HIS A 168 -12.94 4.84 13.43
C HIS A 168 -11.53 5.37 13.70
N TYR A 169 -11.17 5.52 14.98
CA TYR A 169 -9.82 5.93 15.40
C TYR A 169 -8.76 4.89 14.98
N ALA A 170 -9.05 3.60 15.17
CA ALA A 170 -8.21 2.49 14.76
C ALA A 170 -8.04 2.47 13.23
N ARG A 171 -9.15 2.55 12.48
CA ARG A 171 -9.13 2.61 11.02
C ARG A 171 -8.35 3.81 10.51
N ALA A 172 -8.45 4.97 11.16
CA ALA A 172 -7.66 6.14 10.80
C ALA A 172 -6.16 5.84 10.89
N LYS A 173 -5.69 5.27 12.01
CA LYS A 173 -4.27 4.95 12.19
C LYS A 173 -3.77 3.83 11.29
N ARG A 174 -4.58 2.78 11.07
CA ARG A 174 -4.28 1.67 10.18
C ARG A 174 -3.98 2.13 8.74
N ALA A 175 -4.47 3.31 8.34
CA ALA A 175 -4.17 3.88 7.02
C ALA A 175 -2.67 4.02 6.72
N ALA A 176 -1.81 4.06 7.74
CA ALA A 176 -0.36 4.02 7.56
C ALA A 176 0.14 2.69 6.99
N LEU A 177 -0.61 1.59 7.10
CA LEU A 177 -0.24 0.25 6.65
C LEU A 177 -0.87 -0.12 5.30
N ASP A 178 -2.06 0.41 5.02
CA ASP A 178 -2.93 -0.11 3.95
C ASP A 178 -2.32 -0.13 2.54
N PHE A 179 -1.36 0.74 2.24
CA PHE A 179 -0.71 0.85 0.92
C PHE A 179 0.79 0.52 0.99
N GLN A 180 1.19 -0.27 1.98
CA GLN A 180 2.53 -0.85 2.02
C GLN A 180 2.68 -1.91 0.94
N ARG A 181 3.85 -1.91 0.31
CA ARG A 181 4.29 -2.89 -0.69
C ARG A 181 5.00 -4.08 -0.02
N PRO A 182 5.28 -5.18 -0.75
CA PRO A 182 5.97 -6.36 -0.22
C PRO A 182 7.36 -6.10 0.36
N ASP A 183 8.05 -5.05 -0.10
CA ASP A 183 9.37 -4.62 0.38
C ASP A 183 9.30 -3.64 1.58
N ASP A 184 8.11 -3.14 1.91
CA ASP A 184 7.91 -2.29 3.07
C ASP A 184 7.82 -3.12 4.37
N VAL A 185 7.97 -2.49 5.53
CA VAL A 185 8.00 -3.17 6.84
C VAL A 185 6.97 -2.57 7.80
N ALA A 186 6.25 -3.43 8.53
CA ALA A 186 5.36 -3.06 9.62
C ALA A 186 5.87 -3.63 10.95
N VAL A 187 6.23 -2.75 11.88
CA VAL A 187 6.64 -3.10 13.25
C VAL A 187 5.42 -2.95 14.17
N LEU A 188 4.81 -4.07 14.56
CA LEU A 188 3.48 -4.11 15.21
C LEU A 188 3.54 -4.78 16.59
N PRO A 189 2.74 -4.30 17.57
CA PRO A 189 2.66 -4.95 18.88
C PRO A 189 1.81 -6.22 18.80
N ALA A 190 2.45 -7.39 18.94
CA ALA A 190 1.82 -8.70 18.81
C ALA A 190 0.71 -8.96 19.83
N ASP A 191 0.88 -8.39 21.03
CA ASP A 191 0.03 -8.63 22.20
C ASP A 191 -1.07 -7.57 22.40
N ASP A 192 -1.10 -6.51 21.57
CA ASP A 192 -2.09 -5.45 21.71
C ASP A 192 -3.46 -5.91 21.18
N ALA A 193 -4.41 -6.12 22.08
CA ALA A 193 -5.73 -6.64 21.75
C ALA A 193 -6.47 -5.78 20.72
N ALA A 194 -6.38 -4.45 20.81
CA ALA A 194 -7.09 -3.56 19.88
C ALA A 194 -6.46 -3.59 18.48
N VAL A 195 -5.12 -3.75 18.39
CA VAL A 195 -4.42 -3.95 17.11
C VAL A 195 -4.84 -5.27 16.45
N ARG A 196 -5.00 -6.34 17.26
CA ARG A 196 -5.48 -7.64 16.77
C ARG A 196 -6.94 -7.59 16.32
N GLU A 197 -7.83 -7.05 17.16
CA GLU A 197 -9.27 -6.94 16.87
C GLU A 197 -9.59 -6.05 15.66
N ALA A 198 -8.70 -5.12 15.32
CA ALA A 198 -8.84 -4.25 14.16
C ALA A 198 -8.13 -4.78 12.89
N ASP A 199 -7.62 -6.03 12.92
CA ASP A 199 -6.92 -6.73 11.84
C ASP A 199 -5.71 -5.97 11.29
N TRP A 200 -4.87 -5.39 12.16
CA TRP A 200 -3.68 -4.66 11.70
C TRP A 200 -2.54 -5.60 11.31
N LEU A 201 -2.50 -6.82 11.86
CA LEU A 201 -1.45 -7.80 11.59
C LEU A 201 -1.45 -8.26 10.12
N THR A 202 -2.60 -8.15 9.45
CA THR A 202 -2.81 -8.53 8.04
C THR A 202 -3.05 -7.31 7.13
N ALA A 203 -2.77 -6.09 7.60
CA ALA A 203 -3.05 -4.86 6.87
C ALA A 203 -1.94 -4.47 5.87
N GLY A 204 -2.27 -4.29 4.59
CA GLY A 204 -1.29 -3.99 3.54
C GLY A 204 -0.38 -5.18 3.23
N GLN A 205 0.60 -5.00 2.34
CA GLN A 205 1.45 -6.10 1.88
C GLN A 205 2.85 -6.13 2.52
N GLY A 206 3.17 -5.16 3.40
CA GLY A 206 4.49 -5.10 4.04
C GLY A 206 4.84 -6.32 4.90
N ARG A 207 6.13 -6.55 5.07
CA ARG A 207 6.68 -7.59 5.94
C ARG A 207 6.40 -7.28 7.41
N ARG A 208 6.15 -8.31 8.22
CA ARG A 208 5.71 -8.12 9.63
C ARG A 208 6.82 -8.43 10.62
N LEU A 209 7.15 -7.40 11.41
CA LEU A 209 7.96 -7.50 12.61
C LEU A 209 7.07 -7.32 13.84
N LEU A 210 6.72 -8.42 14.48
CA LEU A 210 5.84 -8.45 15.64
C LEU A 210 6.68 -8.42 16.91
N TRP A 211 6.50 -7.39 17.74
CA TRP A 211 7.18 -7.25 19.03
C TRP A 211 6.22 -7.53 20.19
N GLY A 212 6.79 -7.95 21.32
CA GLY A 212 6.02 -8.40 22.48
C GLY A 212 6.23 -9.89 22.75
N THR A 213 5.57 -10.41 23.77
CA THR A 213 5.67 -11.81 24.22
C THR A 213 5.13 -12.82 23.20
N GLY A 214 4.12 -12.46 22.41
CA GLY A 214 3.62 -13.25 21.28
C GLY A 214 4.22 -12.87 19.93
N GLY A 215 5.30 -12.08 19.92
CA GLY A 215 5.95 -11.60 18.70
C GLY A 215 6.94 -12.58 18.09
N ASN A 216 7.39 -12.27 16.86
CA ASN A 216 8.45 -13.00 16.16
C ASN A 216 9.79 -12.26 16.20
N VAL A 217 9.89 -11.16 16.94
CA VAL A 217 11.13 -10.37 17.12
C VAL A 217 11.49 -10.30 18.60
N VAL A 218 12.72 -10.70 18.93
CA VAL A 218 13.29 -10.59 20.27
C VAL A 218 14.63 -9.86 20.21
N LEU A 219 14.90 -9.07 21.24
CA LEU A 219 16.20 -8.45 21.44
C LEU A 219 17.00 -9.31 22.42
N ASP A 220 18.10 -9.91 21.95
CA ASP A 220 19.09 -10.57 22.81
C ASP A 220 20.36 -9.71 22.87
N GLY A 221 20.50 -8.96 23.97
CA GLY A 221 21.58 -7.97 24.09
C GLY A 221 21.49 -6.89 23.02
N ASP A 222 22.46 -6.89 22.10
CA ASP A 222 22.57 -5.94 20.98
C ASP A 222 22.13 -6.57 19.63
N GLU A 223 21.67 -7.82 19.65
CA GLU A 223 21.20 -8.54 18.47
C GLU A 223 19.68 -8.55 18.38
N VAL A 224 19.18 -8.46 17.14
CA VAL A 224 17.76 -8.64 16.82
C VAL A 224 17.61 -10.05 16.28
N GLU A 225 16.95 -10.92 17.04
CA GLU A 225 16.61 -12.27 16.60
C GLU A 225 15.18 -12.31 16.08
N THR A 226 15.00 -12.94 14.92
CA THR A 226 13.68 -13.24 14.35
C THR A 226 13.41 -14.75 14.41
N PHE A 227 12.16 -15.13 14.68
CA PHE A 227 11.74 -16.53 14.69
C PHE A 227 10.82 -16.83 13.50
N GLY A 228 11.09 -17.94 12.81
CA GLY A 228 10.36 -18.34 11.59
C GLY A 228 11.14 -17.97 10.33
N THR A 229 10.44 -17.73 9.23
CA THR A 229 11.01 -17.03 8.06
C THR A 229 11.45 -15.64 8.51
N ASP A 230 12.68 -15.24 8.19
CA ASP A 230 13.17 -13.92 8.60
C ASP A 230 12.57 -12.86 7.68
N PRO A 231 11.61 -12.04 8.13
CA PRO A 231 11.04 -10.99 7.29
C PRO A 231 12.08 -9.94 6.87
N LEU A 232 13.28 -9.94 7.45
CA LEU A 232 14.38 -9.04 7.08
C LEU A 232 15.43 -9.69 6.18
N ASP A 233 15.37 -11.00 5.93
CA ASP A 233 16.28 -11.69 5.02
C ASP A 233 15.57 -11.99 3.69
N PRO A 234 15.82 -11.22 2.63
CA PRO A 234 15.20 -11.46 1.32
C PRO A 234 15.69 -12.75 0.65
N SER A 235 16.70 -13.45 1.20
CA SER A 235 17.10 -14.77 0.67
C SER A 235 16.12 -15.90 1.02
N ASP A 236 15.21 -15.67 1.98
CA ASP A 236 14.11 -16.56 2.31
C ASP A 236 12.86 -16.32 1.43
N ASP A 237 12.88 -15.33 0.55
CA ASP A 237 11.73 -15.00 -0.29
C ASP A 237 11.55 -15.99 -1.44
N VAL A 238 10.29 -16.33 -1.71
CA VAL A 238 9.87 -17.00 -2.95
C VAL A 238 9.43 -15.96 -3.97
N SER A 239 9.62 -16.27 -5.26
CA SER A 239 9.06 -15.46 -6.35
C SER A 239 7.58 -15.78 -6.49
N THR A 240 6.74 -14.75 -6.47
CA THR A 240 5.29 -14.89 -6.60
C THR A 240 4.76 -13.95 -7.68
N SER A 241 3.82 -14.42 -8.48
CA SER A 241 3.16 -13.67 -9.55
C SER A 241 1.79 -13.19 -9.08
N VAL A 242 1.28 -12.12 -9.69
CA VAL A 242 -0.09 -11.65 -9.45
C VAL A 242 -1.09 -12.71 -9.91
N ASP A 243 -2.23 -12.80 -9.22
CA ASP A 243 -3.39 -13.66 -9.53
C ASP A 243 -4.61 -12.72 -9.56
N SER A 244 -4.89 -12.13 -10.73
CA SER A 244 -5.88 -11.06 -10.87
C SER A 244 -7.32 -11.56 -11.02
N ASP A 245 -7.52 -12.74 -11.60
CA ASP A 245 -8.83 -13.35 -11.82
C ASP A 245 -9.26 -14.32 -10.70
N GLY A 246 -8.32 -14.78 -9.86
CA GLY A 246 -8.56 -15.60 -8.68
C GLY A 246 -8.65 -17.11 -8.97
N ASP A 247 -8.07 -17.59 -10.06
CA ASP A 247 -8.10 -19.00 -10.45
C ASP A 247 -7.01 -19.85 -9.74
N GLY A 248 -6.01 -19.19 -9.15
CA GLY A 248 -4.89 -19.80 -8.42
C GLY A 248 -3.61 -19.99 -9.23
N HIS A 249 -3.60 -19.55 -10.49
CA HIS A 249 -2.44 -19.37 -11.33
C HIS A 249 -2.06 -17.89 -11.38
N GLY A 250 -0.85 -17.60 -11.85
CA GLY A 250 -0.40 -16.22 -11.89
C GLY A 250 0.47 -15.97 -13.10
N HIS A 251 0.43 -14.74 -13.61
CA HIS A 251 1.08 -14.42 -14.87
C HIS A 251 2.55 -14.04 -14.71
N GLY A 252 3.41 -14.80 -15.39
CA GLY A 252 4.86 -14.59 -15.37
C GLY A 252 5.32 -13.33 -16.11
N GLY A 253 6.35 -12.66 -15.58
CA GLY A 253 7.06 -11.60 -16.31
C GLY A 253 7.21 -10.29 -15.53
N LEU A 254 6.26 -9.37 -15.70
CA LEU A 254 6.41 -7.97 -15.26
C LEU A 254 5.95 -7.71 -13.82
N ASP A 255 5.05 -8.53 -13.28
CA ASP A 255 4.43 -8.35 -11.96
C ASP A 255 4.86 -9.41 -10.93
N VAL A 256 6.06 -9.98 -11.13
CA VAL A 256 6.68 -10.89 -10.16
C VAL A 256 7.27 -10.10 -8.99
N ILE A 257 6.88 -10.46 -7.78
CA ILE A 257 7.41 -9.90 -6.53
C ILE A 257 8.12 -10.98 -5.70
N SER A 258 8.97 -10.54 -4.78
CA SER A 258 9.69 -11.41 -3.84
C SER A 258 9.13 -11.21 -2.44
N ALA A 259 8.64 -12.28 -1.81
CA ALA A 259 8.11 -12.26 -0.44
C ALA A 259 8.28 -13.62 0.25
N CYS A 260 8.37 -13.63 1.59
CA CYS A 260 8.52 -14.87 2.36
C CYS A 260 7.30 -15.81 2.29
N GLU A 261 6.10 -15.25 2.06
CA GLU A 261 4.85 -15.95 1.78
C GLU A 261 4.10 -15.15 0.71
N ALA A 262 3.34 -15.83 -0.17
CA ALA A 262 2.59 -15.19 -1.23
C ALA A 262 1.62 -14.13 -0.66
N PRO A 263 1.75 -12.84 -1.03
CA PRO A 263 0.83 -11.82 -0.58
C PRO A 263 -0.59 -12.06 -1.10
N ARG A 264 -1.58 -11.42 -0.49
CA ARG A 264 -2.97 -11.54 -0.96
C ARG A 264 -3.08 -11.03 -2.42
N GLY A 265 -3.61 -11.87 -3.30
CA GLY A 265 -3.72 -11.63 -4.75
C GLY A 265 -2.45 -11.97 -5.53
N TYR A 266 -1.58 -12.79 -4.93
CA TYR A 266 -0.39 -13.35 -5.56
C TYR A 266 -0.30 -14.84 -5.23
N VAL A 267 0.32 -15.60 -6.13
CA VAL A 267 0.58 -17.05 -6.02
C VAL A 267 2.03 -17.36 -6.40
N GLU A 268 2.56 -18.51 -5.97
CA GLU A 268 3.94 -18.92 -6.30
C GLU A 268 4.11 -19.38 -7.76
N SER A 269 3.00 -19.67 -8.44
CA SER A 269 2.96 -20.01 -9.86
C SER A 269 3.18 -18.78 -10.75
N SER A 270 3.60 -19.04 -11.99
CA SER A 270 3.92 -18.03 -13.00
C SER A 270 3.57 -18.54 -14.41
N ASP A 271 2.61 -19.47 -14.47
CA ASP A 271 2.32 -20.33 -15.62
C ASP A 271 1.00 -19.97 -16.31
N ASP A 272 0.34 -18.89 -15.88
CA ASP A 272 -0.85 -18.32 -16.49
C ASP A 272 -0.51 -17.53 -17.77
N CYS A 273 -1.26 -17.77 -18.84
CA CYS A 273 -1.11 -17.09 -20.12
C CYS A 273 -2.03 -15.86 -20.28
N ASP A 274 -3.11 -15.72 -19.52
CA ASP A 274 -4.00 -14.54 -19.46
C ASP A 274 -4.59 -14.30 -18.06
N ASP A 275 -3.88 -13.56 -17.21
CA ASP A 275 -4.25 -13.22 -15.82
C ASP A 275 -5.61 -12.48 -15.66
N GLU A 276 -6.22 -12.03 -16.77
CA GLU A 276 -7.51 -11.33 -16.75
C GLU A 276 -8.71 -12.27 -16.98
N ASP A 277 -8.48 -13.54 -17.33
CA ASP A 277 -9.52 -14.51 -17.71
C ASP A 277 -9.29 -15.92 -17.10
N PRO A 278 -10.13 -16.35 -16.13
CA PRO A 278 -9.91 -17.59 -15.37
C PRO A 278 -10.14 -18.88 -16.15
N ASP A 279 -10.45 -18.78 -17.45
CA ASP A 279 -10.50 -19.94 -18.35
C ASP A 279 -9.11 -20.29 -18.93
N PHE A 280 -8.10 -19.42 -18.78
CA PHE A 280 -6.75 -19.55 -19.37
C PHE A 280 -5.69 -19.90 -18.32
N HIS A 281 -5.50 -21.19 -18.04
CA HIS A 281 -4.51 -21.63 -17.06
C HIS A 281 -4.06 -23.08 -17.29
N PRO A 282 -2.88 -23.48 -16.79
CA PRO A 282 -2.43 -24.87 -16.87
C PRO A 282 -3.45 -25.90 -16.38
N GLY A 283 -3.74 -26.86 -17.25
CA GLY A 283 -4.72 -27.92 -17.01
C GLY A 283 -6.18 -27.52 -17.23
N ALA A 284 -6.46 -26.37 -17.84
CA ALA A 284 -7.76 -26.08 -18.42
C ALA A 284 -8.14 -27.13 -19.49
N VAL A 285 -9.43 -27.22 -19.82
CA VAL A 285 -9.94 -28.27 -20.71
C VAL A 285 -10.15 -27.71 -22.12
N GLU A 286 -9.45 -28.30 -23.09
CA GLU A 286 -9.56 -27.97 -24.50
C GLU A 286 -10.36 -29.02 -25.30
N ASP A 287 -11.67 -29.08 -25.07
CA ASP A 287 -12.52 -30.10 -25.71
C ASP A 287 -13.17 -29.62 -27.04
N ASP A 288 -13.02 -28.33 -27.40
CA ASP A 288 -13.61 -27.77 -28.63
C ASP A 288 -12.60 -27.72 -29.78
N CYS A 289 -12.71 -28.72 -30.67
CA CYS A 289 -11.95 -28.85 -31.91
C CYS A 289 -12.14 -27.70 -32.92
N THR A 290 -12.96 -26.69 -32.63
CA THR A 290 -13.16 -25.50 -33.47
C THR A 290 -12.63 -24.22 -32.85
N ASP A 291 -12.15 -24.28 -31.60
CA ASP A 291 -11.63 -23.14 -30.86
C ASP A 291 -10.11 -23.03 -31.01
N PRO A 292 -9.59 -21.91 -31.55
CA PRO A 292 -8.14 -21.72 -31.74
C PRO A 292 -7.42 -21.20 -30.50
N ASN A 293 -8.10 -21.06 -29.35
CA ASN A 293 -7.49 -20.58 -28.12
C ASN A 293 -6.74 -21.72 -27.40
N ASP A 294 -5.58 -21.36 -26.84
CA ASP A 294 -4.76 -22.21 -25.96
C ASP A 294 -5.17 -21.89 -24.52
N TYR A 295 -6.12 -22.65 -23.98
CA TYR A 295 -6.66 -22.46 -22.64
C TYR A 295 -5.75 -23.07 -21.58
N ASP A 296 -5.03 -24.14 -21.90
CA ASP A 296 -4.17 -24.82 -20.91
C ASP A 296 -2.72 -24.33 -20.88
N CYS A 297 -2.43 -23.29 -21.67
CA CYS A 297 -1.17 -22.58 -21.75
C CYS A 297 0.03 -23.50 -22.07
N ASP A 298 -0.20 -24.64 -22.73
CA ASP A 298 0.86 -25.59 -23.07
C ASP A 298 1.52 -25.32 -24.44
N GLY A 299 0.95 -24.38 -25.21
CA GLY A 299 1.41 -23.97 -26.53
C GLY A 299 0.84 -24.79 -27.69
N LEU A 300 -0.03 -25.75 -27.41
CA LEU A 300 -0.84 -26.50 -28.36
C LEU A 300 -2.28 -25.98 -28.31
N VAL A 301 -3.05 -26.29 -29.34
CA VAL A 301 -4.48 -25.99 -29.36
C VAL A 301 -5.20 -27.21 -29.89
N ALA A 302 -6.35 -27.55 -29.30
CA ALA A 302 -7.22 -28.62 -29.80
C ALA A 302 -7.59 -28.50 -31.29
N PHE A 303 -7.53 -27.28 -31.86
CA PHE A 303 -7.76 -26.95 -33.27
C PHE A 303 -6.56 -27.20 -34.20
N ALA A 304 -5.36 -27.53 -33.69
CA ALA A 304 -4.16 -27.71 -34.49
C ALA A 304 -4.29 -28.91 -35.44
N ASP A 305 -3.61 -28.85 -36.59
CA ASP A 305 -3.48 -29.93 -37.59
C ASP A 305 -2.01 -29.87 -38.02
N ASP A 306 -1.14 -30.35 -37.14
CA ASP A 306 0.32 -30.14 -37.25
C ASP A 306 0.90 -30.88 -38.46
N ASP A 307 0.29 -32.00 -38.84
CA ASP A 307 0.74 -32.86 -39.92
C ASP A 307 0.02 -32.61 -41.27
N GLN A 308 -1.00 -31.74 -41.26
CA GLN A 308 -1.76 -31.22 -42.41
C GLN A 308 -2.57 -32.28 -43.15
N ASP A 309 -3.11 -33.27 -42.44
CA ASP A 309 -3.98 -34.30 -43.00
C ASP A 309 -5.48 -33.91 -43.01
N GLY A 310 -5.82 -32.82 -42.31
CA GLY A 310 -7.15 -32.23 -42.24
C GLY A 310 -8.01 -32.71 -41.07
N VAL A 311 -7.43 -33.43 -40.11
CA VAL A 311 -8.03 -33.78 -38.81
C VAL A 311 -7.39 -32.92 -37.72
N ALA A 312 -8.18 -32.43 -36.76
CA ALA A 312 -7.66 -31.61 -35.68
C ALA A 312 -7.08 -32.50 -34.56
N ALA A 313 -6.09 -32.00 -33.81
CA ALA A 313 -5.35 -32.69 -32.76
C ALA A 313 -6.24 -33.39 -31.72
N CYS A 314 -7.40 -32.81 -31.39
CA CYS A 314 -8.39 -33.39 -30.48
C CYS A 314 -9.08 -34.67 -31.03
N GLU A 315 -9.16 -34.82 -32.35
CA GLU A 315 -9.72 -35.99 -33.03
C GLU A 315 -8.60 -36.90 -33.54
N ASP A 316 -7.38 -36.40 -33.71
CA ASP A 316 -6.24 -37.18 -34.16
C ASP A 316 -5.58 -37.99 -33.02
N CYS A 317 -5.33 -39.28 -33.26
CA CYS A 317 -4.68 -40.12 -32.27
C CYS A 317 -3.16 -39.87 -32.17
N ASP A 318 -2.55 -39.28 -33.20
CA ASP A 318 -1.16 -38.85 -33.29
C ASP A 318 -1.02 -37.75 -34.36
N ASP A 319 -1.30 -36.49 -33.98
CA ASP A 319 -1.29 -35.28 -34.82
C ASP A 319 0.09 -34.90 -35.42
N GLN A 320 1.09 -35.77 -35.27
CA GLN A 320 2.42 -35.62 -35.87
C GLN A 320 2.65 -36.63 -37.01
N ALA A 321 1.65 -37.45 -37.34
CA ALA A 321 1.76 -38.58 -38.25
C ALA A 321 0.57 -38.64 -39.23
N PRO A 322 0.71 -38.16 -40.49
CA PRO A 322 -0.41 -37.96 -41.46
C PRO A 322 -1.17 -39.23 -41.90
N GLY A 323 -0.84 -40.38 -41.33
CA GLY A 323 -1.49 -41.66 -41.57
C GLY A 323 -2.14 -42.27 -40.34
N VAL A 324 -2.24 -41.55 -39.21
CA VAL A 324 -2.66 -42.06 -37.89
C VAL A 324 -3.92 -41.34 -37.37
N TYR A 325 -4.86 -41.07 -38.26
CA TYR A 325 -6.12 -40.39 -37.92
C TYR A 325 -7.34 -41.35 -37.83
N PRO A 326 -8.46 -40.95 -37.20
CA PRO A 326 -9.69 -41.73 -37.19
C PRO A 326 -10.23 -42.01 -38.59
N GLY A 327 -10.35 -43.29 -38.94
CA GLY A 327 -10.81 -43.72 -40.26
C GLY A 327 -9.70 -43.88 -41.30
N ALA A 328 -8.42 -43.73 -40.90
CA ALA A 328 -7.30 -44.16 -41.70
C ALA A 328 -7.42 -45.65 -42.09
N THR A 329 -7.02 -45.99 -43.31
CA THR A 329 -7.09 -47.36 -43.79
C THR A 329 -6.00 -48.19 -43.13
N GLU A 330 -6.37 -49.10 -42.23
CA GLU A 330 -5.41 -50.02 -41.62
C GLU A 330 -4.77 -50.92 -42.68
N VAL A 331 -3.48 -50.70 -42.95
CA VAL A 331 -2.68 -51.57 -43.80
C VAL A 331 -2.15 -52.69 -42.93
N CYS A 332 -2.70 -53.89 -43.06
CA CYS A 332 -2.21 -55.06 -42.35
C CYS A 332 -0.74 -55.33 -42.75
N ASN A 333 0.16 -55.31 -41.76
CA ASN A 333 1.55 -55.76 -41.90
C ASN A 333 1.65 -57.29 -41.79
#